data_AF-A0A8T3LKC9-F1
#
_entry.id   AF-A0A8T3LKC9-F1
#
_cell.length_a   1.000
_cell.length_b   1.000
_cell.length_c   1.000
_cell.angle_alpha   90.00
_cell.angle_beta   90.00
_cell.angle_gamma   90.00
#
_symmetry.space_group_name_H-M   'P 1'
#
loop_
_entity.id
_entity.type
_entity.pdbx_description
1 polymer ?
#
loop_
_entity_poly.entity_id
_entity_poly.type
_entity_poly.pdbx_seq_one_letter_code
_entity_poly.pdbx_strand_id
1 'polypeptide(L)'
;MTSVGRSQLETALRALGEVLEARGLHYEVVLIGGGNLILRGLVTRPTTKDLDLLGEWTADGVKPMRPMPEPLSVAIIDVARTYGLASEWVNLGPESLLDLGLPDGFLGRLERHDYSASV
;
A
#
# COMPACT_ATOMS: atom_id res chain seq x y z
N MET A 1 -17.23 6.62 -7.55
CA MET A 1 -15.92 6.00 -7.20
C MET A 1 -15.92 4.58 -7.72
N THR A 2 -15.02 4.26 -8.64
CA THR A 2 -14.86 2.92 -9.21
C THR A 2 -14.27 1.99 -8.14
N SER A 3 -14.87 0.83 -7.91
CA SER A 3 -14.34 -0.15 -6.96
C SER A 3 -13.39 -1.13 -7.66
N VAL A 4 -12.32 -1.53 -6.99
CA VAL A 4 -11.22 -2.34 -7.54
C VAL A 4 -11.24 -3.73 -6.89
N GLY A 5 -11.16 -4.78 -7.71
CA GLY A 5 -11.11 -6.17 -7.24
C GLY A 5 -9.70 -6.62 -6.86
N ARG A 6 -9.60 -7.75 -6.13
CA ARG A 6 -8.32 -8.30 -5.66
C ARG A 6 -7.28 -8.46 -6.77
N SER A 7 -7.60 -9.16 -7.85
CA SER A 7 -6.64 -9.43 -8.93
C SER A 7 -6.18 -8.16 -9.65
N GLN A 8 -7.06 -7.16 -9.76
CA GLN A 8 -6.70 -5.85 -10.31
C GLN A 8 -5.75 -5.10 -9.37
N LEU A 9 -5.97 -5.14 -8.05
CA LEU A 9 -5.04 -4.58 -7.07
C LEU A 9 -3.68 -5.28 -7.08
N GLU A 10 -3.66 -6.62 -7.12
CA GLU A 10 -2.41 -7.39 -7.20
C GLU A 10 -1.62 -7.03 -8.47
N THR A 11 -2.31 -6.86 -9.60
CA THR A 11 -1.68 -6.45 -10.86
C THR A 11 -1.12 -5.03 -10.78
N ALA A 12 -1.90 -4.08 -10.24
CA ALA A 12 -1.46 -2.70 -10.07
C ALA A 12 -0.29 -2.57 -9.08
N LEU A 13 -0.29 -3.34 -7.99
CA LEU A 13 0.83 -3.36 -7.02
C LEU A 13 2.10 -3.94 -7.63
N ARG A 14 2.00 -5.00 -8.45
CA ARG A 14 3.17 -5.52 -9.19
C ARG A 14 3.74 -4.48 -10.15
N ALA A 15 2.88 -3.82 -10.92
CA ALA A 15 3.31 -2.74 -11.81
C ALA A 15 3.92 -1.55 -11.04
N LEU A 16 3.40 -1.22 -9.86
CA LEU A 16 4.00 -0.21 -8.98
C LEU A 16 5.40 -0.64 -8.53
N GLY A 17 5.58 -1.91 -8.14
CA GLY A 17 6.88 -2.48 -7.82
C GLY A 17 7.87 -2.34 -8.98
N GLU A 18 7.48 -2.73 -10.18
CA GLU A 18 8.30 -2.61 -11.40
C GLU A 18 8.66 -1.15 -11.74
N VAL A 19 7.72 -0.21 -11.62
CA VAL A 19 7.96 1.22 -11.85
C VAL A 19 8.95 1.80 -10.84
N LEU A 20 8.83 1.42 -9.56
CA LEU A 20 9.74 1.86 -8.52
C LEU A 20 11.15 1.29 -8.75
N GLU A 21 11.26 0.00 -9.05
CA GLU A 21 12.52 -0.67 -9.35
C GLU A 21 13.23 -0.05 -10.55
N ALA A 22 12.50 0.22 -11.64
CA ALA A 22 13.05 0.89 -12.83
C ALA A 22 13.55 2.32 -12.55
N ARG A 23 13.06 2.96 -11.47
CA ARG A 23 13.50 4.28 -11.00
C ARG A 23 14.62 4.20 -9.95
N GLY A 24 15.09 3.01 -9.61
CA GLY A 24 16.05 2.79 -8.53
C GLY A 24 15.50 3.11 -7.15
N LEU A 25 14.19 2.97 -6.95
CA LEU A 25 13.48 3.25 -5.71
C LEU A 25 12.99 1.95 -5.07
N HIS A 26 13.02 1.89 -3.74
CA HIS A 26 12.44 0.82 -2.93
C HIS A 26 11.70 1.42 -1.76
N TYR A 27 10.51 0.90 -1.46
CA TYR A 27 9.70 1.33 -0.32
C TYR A 27 9.14 0.11 0.39
N GLU A 28 9.37 0.03 1.71
CA GLU A 28 8.68 -0.92 2.57
C GLU A 28 7.63 -0.15 3.37
N VAL A 29 6.36 -0.52 3.21
CA VAL A 29 5.22 0.20 3.81
C VAL A 29 4.29 -0.76 4.52
N VAL A 30 3.59 -0.27 5.53
CA VAL A 30 2.59 -1.04 6.26
C VAL A 30 1.20 -0.71 5.73
N LEU A 31 0.57 -1.70 5.12
CA LEU A 31 -0.81 -1.61 4.63
C LEU A 31 -1.80 -2.15 5.67
N ILE A 32 -2.88 -1.41 5.92
CA ILE A 32 -3.98 -1.85 6.79
C ILE A 32 -5.34 -1.65 6.10
N GLY A 33 -6.43 -1.79 6.86
CA GLY A 33 -7.77 -1.47 6.36
C GLY A 33 -8.37 -2.51 5.41
N GLY A 34 -9.46 -2.11 4.75
CA GLY A 34 -10.27 -3.01 3.92
C GLY A 34 -9.54 -3.53 2.69
N GLY A 35 -8.67 -2.72 2.08
CA GLY A 35 -7.85 -3.14 0.94
C GLY A 35 -6.90 -4.28 1.30
N ASN A 36 -6.24 -4.19 2.47
CA ASN A 36 -5.40 -5.26 2.99
C ASN A 36 -6.18 -6.57 3.19
N LEU A 37 -7.37 -6.49 3.80
CA LEU A 37 -8.20 -7.68 4.05
C LEU A 37 -8.59 -8.40 2.76
N ILE A 38 -8.87 -7.66 1.68
CA ILE A 38 -9.19 -8.22 0.37
C ILE A 38 -7.96 -8.85 -0.29
N LEU A 39 -6.80 -8.17 -0.27
CA LEU A 39 -5.54 -8.70 -0.81
C LEU A 39 -5.15 -10.03 -0.13
N ARG A 40 -5.35 -10.11 1.20
CA ARG A 40 -5.07 -11.31 1.99
C ARG A 40 -6.17 -12.38 1.92
N GLY A 41 -7.29 -12.13 1.25
CA GLY A 41 -8.40 -13.06 1.17
C GLY A 41 -9.09 -13.35 2.52
N LEU A 42 -8.97 -12.43 3.48
CA LEU A 42 -9.52 -12.58 4.84
C LEU A 42 -11.00 -12.21 4.93
N VAL A 43 -11.57 -11.63 3.86
CA VAL A 43 -12.99 -11.26 3.78
C VAL A 43 -13.56 -11.65 2.42
N THR A 44 -14.86 -11.97 2.38
CA THR A 44 -15.60 -12.31 1.16
C THR A 44 -16.06 -11.08 0.37
N ARG A 45 -15.60 -9.88 0.74
CA ARG A 45 -15.93 -8.64 0.03
C ARG A 45 -15.17 -8.60 -1.30
N PRO A 46 -15.87 -8.38 -2.45
CA PRO A 46 -15.24 -8.53 -3.75
C PRO A 46 -14.36 -7.35 -4.17
N THR A 47 -14.60 -6.14 -3.65
CA THR A 47 -13.92 -4.92 -4.09
C THR A 47 -13.62 -3.93 -2.96
N THR A 48 -12.57 -3.14 -3.11
CA THR A 48 -12.25 -1.95 -2.28
C THR A 48 -12.27 -0.70 -3.14
N LYS A 49 -12.11 0.48 -2.53
CA LYS A 49 -11.90 1.74 -3.25
C LYS A 49 -10.42 2.06 -3.39
N ASP A 50 -9.65 1.69 -2.37
CA ASP A 50 -8.30 2.17 -2.10
C ASP A 50 -7.52 1.16 -1.22
N LEU A 51 -6.24 1.49 -1.05
CA LEU A 51 -5.25 0.89 -0.18
C LEU A 51 -4.77 1.94 0.83
N ASP A 52 -4.82 1.60 2.11
CA ASP A 52 -4.53 2.52 3.21
C ASP A 52 -3.16 2.23 3.83
N LEU A 53 -2.18 3.10 3.58
CA LEU A 53 -0.87 3.03 4.20
C LEU A 53 -0.92 3.63 5.61
N LEU A 54 -0.47 2.85 6.59
CA LEU A 54 -0.26 3.30 7.96
C LEU A 54 1.06 4.07 8.09
N GLY A 55 2.09 3.71 7.32
CA GLY A 55 3.41 4.33 7.41
C GLY A 55 4.50 3.51 6.72
N GLU A 56 5.73 3.99 6.82
CA GLU A 56 6.94 3.32 6.33
C GLU A 56 7.40 2.27 7.35
N TRP A 57 7.84 1.12 6.87
CA TRP A 57 8.51 0.12 7.70
C TRP A 57 10.01 0.45 7.81
N THR A 58 10.52 0.48 9.05
CA THR A 58 11.94 0.71 9.36
C THR A 58 12.45 -0.33 10.36
N ALA A 59 13.76 -0.37 10.59
CA ALA A 59 14.35 -1.24 11.62
C ALA A 59 13.77 -1.00 13.04
N ASP A 60 13.28 0.21 13.30
CA ASP A 60 12.68 0.61 14.58
C ASP A 60 11.14 0.44 14.60
N GLY A 61 10.56 -0.22 13.58
CA GLY A 61 9.12 -0.40 13.41
C GLY A 61 8.49 0.58 12.42
N VAL A 62 7.18 0.84 12.59
CA VAL A 62 6.41 1.68 11.67
C VAL A 62 6.64 3.17 11.97
N LYS A 63 7.06 3.93 10.96
CA LYS A 63 7.26 5.38 11.07
C LYS A 63 6.18 6.14 10.28
N PRO A 64 5.73 7.30 10.81
CA PRO A 64 4.90 8.24 10.07
C PRO A 64 5.48 8.61 8.70
N MET A 65 4.62 8.71 7.69
CA MET A 65 4.99 9.17 6.36
C MET A 65 4.14 10.40 6.02
N ARG A 66 4.53 11.58 6.53
CA ARG A 66 3.81 12.85 6.31
C ARG A 66 4.77 13.95 5.81
N PRO A 67 4.68 14.40 4.55
CA PRO A 67 3.80 13.91 3.48
C PRO A 67 4.27 12.57 2.90
N MET A 68 3.48 11.97 2.00
CA MET A 68 3.96 10.90 1.11
C MET A 68 5.15 11.41 0.29
N PRO A 69 6.27 10.68 0.21
CA PRO A 69 7.41 11.04 -0.63
C PRO A 69 6.96 11.27 -2.07
N GLU A 70 7.39 12.39 -2.65
CA GLU A 70 7.03 12.76 -4.02
C GLU A 70 7.33 11.64 -5.04
N PRO A 71 8.50 10.95 -5.01
CA PRO A 71 8.77 9.89 -5.98
C PRO A 71 7.78 8.71 -5.89
N LEU A 72 7.34 8.36 -4.68
CA LEU A 72 6.31 7.34 -4.46
C LEU A 72 4.95 7.81 -4.97
N SER A 73 4.56 9.04 -4.64
CA SER A 73 3.28 9.61 -5.10
C SER A 73 3.19 9.67 -6.63
N VAL A 74 4.27 10.10 -7.31
CA VAL A 74 4.31 10.12 -8.77
C VAL A 74 4.17 8.71 -9.36
N ALA A 75 4.86 7.71 -8.80
CA ALA A 75 4.74 6.33 -9.26
C ALA A 75 3.31 5.77 -9.08
N ILE A 76 2.67 6.04 -7.93
CA ILE A 76 1.27 5.68 -7.65
C ILE A 76 0.33 6.29 -8.68
N ILE A 77 0.51 7.57 -9.03
CA ILE A 77 -0.29 8.28 -10.02
C ILE A 77 -0.09 7.71 -11.43
N ASP A 78 1.14 7.39 -11.82
CA ASP A 78 1.43 6.81 -13.13
C ASP A 78 0.78 5.43 -13.29
N VAL A 79 0.85 4.58 -12.27
CA VAL A 79 0.14 3.30 -12.24
C VAL A 79 -1.37 3.51 -12.27
N ALA A 80 -1.90 4.48 -11.52
CA ALA A 80 -3.33 4.77 -11.51
C ALA A 80 -3.85 5.08 -12.92
N ARG A 81 -3.12 5.92 -13.68
CA ARG A 81 -3.46 6.26 -15.06
C ARG A 81 -3.45 5.04 -15.97
N THR A 82 -2.42 4.20 -15.86
CA THR A 82 -2.28 2.99 -16.68
C THR A 82 -3.42 1.99 -16.45
N TYR A 83 -3.86 1.83 -15.21
CA TYR A 83 -4.87 0.83 -14.83
C TYR A 83 -6.29 1.39 -14.64
N GLY A 84 -6.50 2.68 -14.92
CA GLY A 84 -7.79 3.35 -14.76
C GLY A 84 -8.27 3.42 -13.30
N LEU A 85 -7.35 3.52 -12.35
CA LEU A 85 -7.64 3.66 -10.92
C LEU A 85 -7.79 5.14 -10.54
N ALA A 86 -8.38 5.40 -9.37
CA ALA A 86 -8.36 6.73 -8.79
C ALA A 86 -6.92 7.15 -8.47
N SER A 87 -6.59 8.45 -8.56
CA SER A 87 -5.23 8.95 -8.26
C SER A 87 -4.77 8.63 -6.83
N GLU A 88 -5.74 8.53 -5.92
CA GLU A 88 -5.60 8.30 -4.49
C GLU A 88 -5.88 6.84 -4.09
N TRP A 89 -5.80 5.90 -5.05
CA TRP A 89 -5.99 4.46 -4.79
C TRP A 89 -4.99 3.88 -3.78
N VAL A 90 -3.90 4.58 -3.49
CA VAL A 90 -3.02 4.38 -2.34
C VAL A 90 -2.97 5.71 -1.58
N ASN A 91 -3.26 5.69 -0.28
CA ASN A 91 -3.37 6.91 0.53
C ASN A 91 -2.82 6.72 1.97
N LEU A 92 -2.71 7.82 2.72
CA LEU A 92 -2.22 7.87 4.10
C LEU A 92 -3.34 8.13 5.13
N GLY A 93 -4.56 7.77 4.81
CA GLY A 93 -5.75 8.02 5.63
C GLY A 93 -5.62 7.62 7.10
N PRO A 94 -5.09 6.43 7.43
CA PRO A 94 -5.02 5.98 8.80
C PRO A 94 -3.69 6.31 9.50
N GLU A 95 -2.80 7.04 8.85
CA GLU A 95 -1.45 7.26 9.36
C GLU A 95 -1.46 8.07 10.69
N SER A 96 -2.49 8.91 10.91
CA SER A 96 -2.78 9.55 12.21
C SER A 96 -3.01 8.60 13.39
N LEU A 97 -3.29 7.32 13.14
CA LEU A 97 -3.40 6.32 14.20
C LEU A 97 -2.06 6.06 14.90
N LEU A 98 -0.93 6.35 14.26
CA LEU A 98 0.40 6.23 14.88
C LEU A 98 0.58 7.19 16.07
N ASP A 99 -0.13 8.33 16.06
CA ASP A 99 -0.08 9.32 17.13
C ASP A 99 -0.71 8.81 18.44
N LEU A 100 -1.56 7.77 18.33
CA LEU A 100 -2.21 7.11 19.46
C LEU A 100 -1.40 5.93 20.01
N GLY A 101 -0.29 5.58 19.35
CA GLY A 101 0.44 4.34 19.60
C GLY A 101 -0.22 3.13 18.95
N LEU A 102 0.57 2.06 18.79
CA LEU A 102 0.10 0.81 18.20
C LEU A 102 -0.34 -0.18 19.27
N PRO A 103 -1.39 -0.99 19.01
CA PRO A 103 -1.80 -2.04 19.93
C PRO A 103 -0.69 -3.05 20.18
N ASP A 104 -0.71 -3.68 21.35
CA ASP A 104 0.23 -4.75 21.70
C ASP A 104 0.23 -5.86 20.64
N GLY A 105 1.45 -6.32 20.32
CA GLY A 105 1.69 -7.34 19.31
C GLY A 105 1.40 -6.92 17.87
N PHE A 106 1.08 -5.65 17.57
CA PHE A 106 0.84 -5.19 16.19
C PHE A 106 2.01 -5.55 15.25
N LEU A 107 3.23 -5.20 15.63
CA LEU A 107 4.43 -5.47 14.82
C LEU A 107 4.64 -6.98 14.60
N GLY A 108 4.35 -7.81 15.61
CA GLY A 108 4.49 -9.26 15.53
C GLY A 108 3.44 -9.96 14.65
N ARG A 109 2.40 -9.25 14.21
CA ARG A 109 1.36 -9.77 13.29
C ARG A 109 1.54 -9.26 11.86
N LEU A 110 2.58 -8.48 11.58
CA LEU A 110 2.87 -8.03 10.22
C LEU A 110 3.35 -9.21 9.37
N GLU A 111 2.84 -9.28 8.15
CA GLU A 111 3.25 -10.25 7.14
C GLU A 111 3.89 -9.50 5.97
N ARG A 112 5.08 -9.93 5.57
CA ARG A 112 5.80 -9.34 4.44
C ARG A 112 5.25 -9.90 3.12
N HIS A 113 4.97 -8.99 2.19
CA HIS A 113 4.60 -9.31 0.82
C HIS A 113 5.39 -8.42 -0.13
N ASP A 114 6.16 -9.04 -1.03
CA ASP A 114 6.96 -8.33 -2.03
C ASP A 114 6.22 -8.30 -3.37
N TYR A 115 6.24 -7.13 -4.02
CA TYR A 115 5.56 -6.87 -5.31
C TYR A 115 6.51 -6.53 -6.45
N SER A 116 7.82 -6.50 -6.22
CA SER A 116 8.81 -6.44 -7.31
C SER A 116 8.89 -7.79 -8.04
N ALA A 117 9.29 -7.74 -9.31
CA ALA A 117 9.58 -8.93 -10.09
C ALA A 117 10.98 -9.46 -9.75
N SER A 118 11.18 -9.92 -8.52
CA SER A 118 12.34 -10.76 -8.22
C SER A 118 12.04 -12.19 -8.71
N VAL A 119 12.49 -12.49 -9.93
CA VAL A 119 12.71 -13.87 -10.40
C VAL A 119 14.02 -14.39 -9.80
#